data_AF-X0T6G9-F1
#
_entry.id   AF-X0T6G9-F1
#
_cell.length_a   1.000
_cell.length_b   1.000
_cell.length_c   1.000
_cell.angle_alpha   90.00
_cell.angle_beta   90.00
_cell.angle_gamma   90.00
#
_symmetry.space_group_name_H-M   'P 1'
#
loop_
_entity.id
_entity.type
_entity.pdbx_description
1 polymer ?
#
loop_
_entity_poly.entity_id
_entity_poly.type
_entity_poly.pdbx_seq_one_letter_code
_entity_poly.pdbx_strand_id
1 'polypeptide(L)'
;MRELIASTIFAAVITSSPAWAAEAKVIWQIGRHDRDYHDLTDAGGPNAYRKAFPKDVSFSVGRSDPVKDFSAIHPGPTDEWGDFWEHPFRVTFDLGQAPLGTCELRIDIVDTHGKIPPVLRVEVNGEA
;
A
#
# COMPACT_ATOMS: atom_id res chain seq x y z
N MET A 1 5.03 71.99 34.88
CA MET A 1 5.50 70.61 35.06
C MET A 1 4.69 69.75 34.10
N ARG A 2 5.29 69.28 32.99
CA ARG A 2 4.61 68.52 31.92
C ARG A 2 5.11 67.07 32.00
N GLU A 3 4.21 66.15 32.30
CA GLU A 3 4.47 64.71 32.32
C GLU A 3 4.45 64.17 30.87
N LEU A 4 5.53 63.48 30.46
CA LEU A 4 5.62 62.78 29.17
C LEU A 4 5.29 61.30 29.41
N ILE A 5 4.14 60.84 28.90
CA ILE A 5 3.78 59.42 28.90
C ILE A 5 4.41 58.77 27.67
N ALA A 6 5.49 58.02 27.86
CA ALA A 6 6.06 57.18 26.82
C ALA A 6 5.19 55.94 26.63
N SER A 7 4.53 55.83 25.48
CA SER A 7 3.71 54.66 25.12
C SER A 7 4.58 53.67 24.35
N THR A 8 4.90 52.54 24.98
CA THR A 8 5.70 51.46 24.37
C THR A 8 4.76 50.50 23.65
N ILE A 9 4.80 50.49 22.32
CA ILE A 9 4.05 49.54 21.48
C ILE A 9 4.80 48.20 21.48
N PHE A 10 4.16 47.14 22.00
CA PHE A 10 4.65 45.77 21.89
C PHE A 10 4.18 45.18 20.55
N ALA A 11 5.08 45.00 19.60
CA ALA A 11 4.79 44.27 18.36
C ALA A 11 4.93 42.76 18.61
N ALA A 12 3.83 42.02 18.55
CA ALA A 12 3.84 40.56 18.60
C ALA A 12 4.21 40.00 17.23
N VAL A 13 5.42 39.45 17.10
CA VAL A 13 5.87 38.76 15.89
C VAL A 13 5.34 37.32 15.94
N ILE A 14 4.38 37.00 15.08
CA ILE A 14 3.89 35.62 14.88
C ILE A 14 4.87 34.94 13.93
N THR A 15 5.79 34.14 14.46
CA THR A 15 6.65 33.28 13.66
C THR A 15 5.90 31.99 13.34
N SER A 16 5.45 31.81 12.09
CA SER A 16 4.98 30.52 11.61
C SER A 16 6.19 29.60 11.39
N SER A 17 6.37 28.61 12.26
CA SER A 17 7.35 27.56 12.01
C SER A 17 6.90 26.72 10.81
N PRO A 18 7.75 26.51 9.80
CA PRO A 18 7.44 25.55 8.74
C PRO A 18 7.36 24.16 9.36
N ALA A 19 6.22 23.47 9.20
CA ALA A 19 6.14 22.05 9.48
C ALA A 19 6.96 21.32 8.43
N TRP A 20 8.13 20.81 8.79
CA TRP A 20 8.85 19.87 7.96
C TRP A 20 8.02 18.58 7.90
N ALA A 21 7.39 18.33 6.75
CA ALA A 21 6.82 17.03 6.47
C ALA A 21 7.97 16.01 6.46
N ALA A 22 7.92 15.04 7.37
CA ALA A 22 8.88 13.93 7.35
C ALA A 22 8.75 13.21 6.00
N GLU A 23 9.87 13.01 5.31
CA GLU A 23 9.90 12.25 4.07
C GLU A 23 9.45 10.82 4.36
N ALA A 24 8.39 10.37 3.69
CA ALA A 24 7.88 9.02 3.86
C ALA A 24 8.92 8.02 3.35
N LYS A 25 9.50 7.25 4.26
CA LYS A 25 10.43 6.18 3.91
C LYS A 25 9.65 4.99 3.36
N VAL A 26 9.90 4.64 2.11
CA VAL A 26 9.37 3.39 1.52
C VAL A 26 10.08 2.21 2.18
N ILE A 27 9.31 1.33 2.82
CA ILE A 27 9.82 0.09 3.40
C ILE A 27 10.04 -0.94 2.29
N TRP A 28 9.04 -1.13 1.44
CA TRP A 28 9.09 -1.97 0.25
C TRP A 28 8.00 -1.55 -0.74
N GLN A 29 8.13 -2.01 -1.98
CA GLN A 29 7.16 -1.81 -3.05
C GLN A 29 7.15 -3.05 -3.96
N ILE A 30 5.97 -3.46 -4.41
CA ILE A 30 5.76 -4.49 -5.45
C ILE A 30 5.07 -3.79 -6.61
N GLY A 31 5.61 -3.92 -7.82
CA GLY A 31 5.15 -3.17 -8.99
C GLY A 31 5.42 -1.67 -8.87
N ARG A 32 4.72 -0.86 -9.68
CA ARG A 32 4.79 0.62 -9.69
C ARG A 32 3.45 1.24 -9.36
N HIS A 33 3.50 2.43 -8.76
CA HIS A 33 2.34 3.28 -8.54
C HIS A 33 2.06 4.16 -9.77
N ASP A 34 1.71 3.53 -10.90
CA ASP A 34 1.43 4.21 -12.18
C ASP A 34 0.07 3.85 -12.79
N ARG A 35 -0.77 3.11 -12.04
CA ARG A 35 -2.06 2.55 -12.49
C ARG A 35 -1.91 1.56 -13.65
N ASP A 36 -0.75 0.92 -13.75
CA ASP A 36 -0.45 -0.13 -14.70
C ASP A 36 0.01 -1.39 -13.93
N TYR A 37 -0.44 -2.57 -14.37
CA TYR A 37 -0.08 -3.84 -13.76
C TYR A 37 0.95 -4.63 -14.60
N HIS A 38 1.42 -4.12 -15.76
CA HIS A 38 2.30 -4.87 -16.66
C HIS A 38 3.71 -5.15 -16.11
N ASP A 39 4.05 -4.64 -14.93
CA ASP A 39 5.24 -5.05 -14.20
C ASP A 39 4.98 -6.17 -13.17
N LEU A 40 3.77 -6.73 -13.20
CA LEU A 40 3.33 -7.95 -12.55
C LEU A 40 2.99 -9.01 -13.63
N THR A 41 2.73 -10.25 -13.24
CA THR A 41 2.26 -11.28 -14.19
C THR A 41 0.75 -11.29 -14.31
N ASP A 42 0.20 -11.40 -15.51
CA ASP A 42 -1.24 -11.63 -15.73
C ASP A 42 -1.67 -13.08 -15.43
N ALA A 43 -0.72 -13.94 -15.02
CA ALA A 43 -0.91 -15.37 -14.78
C ALA A 43 -1.42 -16.15 -16.01
N GLY A 44 -1.32 -15.59 -17.22
CA GLY A 44 -1.95 -16.12 -18.43
C GLY A 44 -3.47 -15.90 -18.49
N GLY A 45 -4.00 -14.99 -17.66
CA GLY A 45 -5.41 -14.66 -17.55
C GLY A 45 -6.19 -15.48 -16.50
N PRO A 46 -7.48 -15.16 -16.27
CA PRO A 46 -8.29 -15.74 -15.19
C PRO A 46 -8.27 -17.28 -15.17
N ASN A 47 -8.53 -17.93 -16.30
CA ASN A 47 -8.59 -19.39 -16.39
C ASN A 47 -7.24 -20.10 -16.22
N ALA A 48 -6.12 -19.36 -16.27
CA ALA A 48 -4.78 -19.91 -16.10
C ALA A 48 -4.22 -19.66 -14.69
N TYR A 49 -4.87 -18.82 -13.87
CA TYR A 49 -4.42 -18.46 -12.53
C TYR A 49 -4.06 -19.69 -11.69
N ARG A 50 -4.94 -20.69 -11.61
CA ARG A 50 -4.72 -21.91 -10.80
C ARG A 50 -3.54 -22.76 -11.26
N LYS A 51 -3.20 -22.70 -12.55
CA LYS A 51 -2.03 -23.38 -13.10
C LYS A 51 -0.75 -22.61 -12.78
N ALA A 52 -0.79 -21.28 -12.87
CA ALA A 52 0.35 -20.42 -12.56
C ALA A 52 0.65 -20.37 -11.06
N PHE A 53 -0.39 -20.32 -10.23
CA PHE A 53 -0.35 -20.18 -8.78
C PHE A 53 -1.12 -21.31 -8.07
N PRO A 54 -0.64 -22.56 -8.13
CA PRO A 54 -1.33 -23.70 -7.53
C PRO A 54 -1.42 -23.65 -5.99
N LYS A 55 -0.68 -22.74 -5.35
CA LYS A 55 -0.67 -22.49 -3.90
C LYS A 55 -0.89 -21.02 -3.57
N ASP A 56 -1.52 -20.28 -4.48
CA ASP A 56 -1.65 -18.83 -4.43
C ASP A 56 -0.32 -18.08 -4.46
N VAL A 57 -0.41 -16.76 -4.46
CA VAL A 57 0.75 -15.88 -4.42
C VAL A 57 1.41 -15.96 -3.04
N SER A 58 2.70 -16.32 -3.04
CA SER A 58 3.57 -16.26 -1.87
C SER A 58 4.83 -15.48 -2.23
N PHE A 59 4.79 -14.17 -2.00
CA PHE A 59 5.81 -13.23 -2.43
C PHE A 59 6.75 -12.85 -1.28
N SER A 60 8.06 -13.06 -1.47
CA SER A 60 9.10 -12.63 -0.53
C SER A 60 9.80 -11.39 -1.06
N VAL A 61 9.61 -10.24 -0.41
CA VAL A 61 10.25 -8.98 -0.79
C VAL A 61 11.78 -9.14 -0.83
N GLY A 62 12.40 -8.66 -1.90
CA GLY A 62 13.84 -8.77 -2.13
C GLY A 62 14.32 -10.13 -2.63
N ARG A 63 13.42 -11.11 -2.78
CA ARG A 63 13.73 -12.46 -3.31
C ARG A 63 12.87 -12.83 -4.52
N SER A 64 11.57 -12.61 -4.43
CA SER A 64 10.62 -12.87 -5.51
C SER A 64 10.70 -11.82 -6.61
N ASP A 65 10.37 -12.21 -7.84
CA ASP A 65 10.32 -11.35 -9.03
C ASP A 65 8.87 -10.95 -9.31
N PRO A 66 8.48 -9.65 -9.22
CA PRO A 66 7.10 -9.22 -9.46
C PRO A 66 6.50 -9.71 -10.80
N VAL A 67 7.32 -9.75 -11.86
CA VAL A 67 6.88 -10.14 -13.21
C VAL A 67 6.62 -11.64 -13.33
N LYS A 68 6.99 -12.44 -12.32
CA LYS A 68 6.82 -13.90 -12.33
C LYS A 68 5.97 -14.40 -11.16
N ASP A 69 6.14 -13.80 -9.99
CA ASP A 69 5.72 -14.36 -8.72
C ASP A 69 4.56 -13.59 -8.07
N PHE A 70 4.08 -12.50 -8.68
CA PHE A 70 2.96 -11.73 -8.18
C PHE A 70 1.88 -11.56 -9.26
N SER A 71 0.73 -12.20 -9.05
CA SER A 71 -0.40 -12.12 -9.98
C SER A 71 -1.02 -10.72 -9.97
N ALA A 72 -1.23 -10.14 -11.15
CA ALA A 72 -2.01 -8.92 -11.37
C ALA A 72 -3.52 -9.15 -11.20
N ILE A 73 -3.96 -10.42 -11.28
CA ILE A 73 -5.35 -10.82 -11.17
C ILE A 73 -5.54 -11.56 -9.84
N HIS A 74 -6.49 -11.09 -9.03
CA HIS A 74 -6.79 -11.66 -7.72
C HIS A 74 -8.22 -12.23 -7.71
N PRO A 75 -8.39 -13.58 -7.77
CA PRO A 75 -9.71 -14.19 -7.68
C PRO A 75 -10.34 -14.00 -6.30
N GLY A 76 -11.62 -13.66 -6.30
CA GLY A 76 -12.48 -13.66 -5.13
C GLY A 76 -13.29 -14.96 -4.99
N PRO A 77 -13.96 -15.15 -3.84
CA PRO A 77 -14.74 -16.36 -3.56
C PRO A 77 -15.99 -16.52 -4.44
N THR A 78 -16.37 -15.50 -5.21
CA THR A 78 -17.48 -15.58 -6.17
C THR A 78 -17.01 -15.86 -7.60
N ASP A 79 -15.71 -15.93 -7.83
CA ASP A 79 -15.14 -16.20 -9.15
C ASP A 79 -15.11 -17.70 -9.42
N GLU A 80 -15.90 -18.16 -10.40
CA GLU A 80 -15.94 -19.56 -10.83
C GLU A 80 -14.57 -20.04 -11.35
N TRP A 81 -13.85 -19.16 -12.06
CA TRP A 81 -12.51 -19.45 -12.58
C TRP A 81 -11.43 -19.53 -11.47
N GLY A 82 -11.78 -19.12 -10.24
CA GLY A 82 -11.02 -19.30 -9.01
C GLY A 82 -11.61 -20.40 -8.10
N ASP A 83 -12.39 -21.34 -8.63
CA ASP A 83 -13.04 -22.42 -7.87
C ASP A 83 -13.92 -21.95 -6.69
N PHE A 84 -14.47 -20.74 -6.74
CA PHE A 84 -15.32 -20.18 -5.68
C PHE A 84 -14.67 -20.19 -4.28
N TRP A 85 -13.37 -19.92 -4.22
CA TRP A 85 -12.59 -19.94 -2.99
C TRP A 85 -11.83 -18.62 -2.76
N GLU A 86 -11.52 -18.33 -1.50
CA GLU A 86 -10.66 -17.18 -1.16
C GLU A 86 -9.19 -17.50 -1.46
N HIS A 87 -8.56 -16.69 -2.29
CA HIS A 87 -7.17 -16.88 -2.70
C HIS A 87 -6.25 -15.85 -2.04
N PRO A 88 -5.78 -16.06 -0.80
CA PRO A 88 -5.00 -15.06 -0.09
C PRO A 88 -3.63 -14.85 -0.74
N PHE A 89 -3.24 -13.59 -0.94
CA PHE A 89 -1.89 -13.24 -1.35
C PHE A 89 -1.05 -13.00 -0.11
N ARG A 90 0.03 -13.78 0.04
CA ARG A 90 0.94 -13.63 1.17
C ARG A 90 2.17 -12.86 0.75
N VAL A 91 2.42 -11.73 1.41
CA VAL A 91 3.65 -10.95 1.26
C VAL A 91 4.47 -11.07 2.54
N THR A 92 5.73 -11.44 2.42
CA THR A 92 6.67 -11.54 3.54
C THR A 92 7.88 -10.65 3.26
N PHE A 93 8.29 -9.87 4.26
CA PHE A 93 9.41 -8.95 4.17
C PHE A 93 10.12 -8.84 5.51
N ASP A 94 11.42 -8.55 5.45
CA ASP A 94 12.24 -8.36 6.64
C ASP A 94 12.36 -6.88 6.98
N LEU A 95 12.30 -6.56 8.27
CA LEU A 95 12.57 -5.23 8.80
C LEU A 95 13.89 -5.27 9.55
N GLY A 96 14.88 -4.49 9.10
CA GLY A 96 16.16 -4.38 9.81
C GLY A 96 16.02 -3.76 11.21
N GLN A 97 15.01 -2.91 11.40
CA GLN A 97 14.59 -2.37 12.69
C GLN A 97 13.10 -2.04 12.63
N ALA A 98 12.44 -2.03 13.78
CA ALA A 98 11.04 -1.60 13.85
C ALA A 98 10.91 -0.14 13.35
N PRO A 99 10.00 0.14 12.40
CA PRO A 99 9.78 1.50 11.94
C PRO A 99 9.26 2.37 13.09
N LEU A 100 9.75 3.61 13.14
CA LEU A 100 9.31 4.60 14.12
C LEU A 100 8.06 5.32 13.58
N GLY A 101 6.97 5.28 14.33
CA GLY A 101 5.71 5.94 13.95
C GLY A 101 4.76 5.04 13.16
N THR A 102 3.80 5.66 12.49
CA THR A 102 2.75 4.96 11.73
C THR A 102 3.29 4.44 10.41
N CYS A 103 3.00 3.18 10.12
CA CYS A 103 3.20 2.59 8.81
C CYS A 103 1.90 2.65 8.00
N GLU A 104 2.02 2.85 6.70
CA GLU A 104 0.90 2.85 5.76
C GLU A 104 1.12 1.75 4.72
N LEU A 105 0.09 0.92 4.51
CA LEU A 105 0.03 0.01 3.37
C LEU A 105 -0.89 0.63 2.32
N ARG A 106 -0.34 0.89 1.14
CA ARG A 106 -1.12 1.33 -0.03
C ARG A 106 -1.28 0.16 -0.98
N ILE A 107 -2.50 -0.05 -1.45
CA ILE A 107 -2.86 -1.06 -2.43
C ILE A 107 -3.63 -0.35 -3.54
N ASP A 108 -3.03 -0.30 -4.72
CA ASP A 108 -3.66 0.31 -5.88
C ASP A 108 -4.30 -0.77 -6.74
N ILE A 109 -5.59 -0.60 -7.01
CA ILE A 109 -6.38 -1.54 -7.79
C ILE A 109 -6.73 -0.85 -9.11
N VAL A 110 -6.32 -1.47 -10.22
CA VAL A 110 -6.55 -0.92 -11.57
C VAL A 110 -8.01 -1.11 -12.00
N ASP A 111 -8.61 -2.26 -11.68
CA ASP A 111 -10.00 -2.57 -12.01
C ASP A 111 -10.60 -3.54 -10.99
N THR A 112 -11.94 -3.55 -10.88
CA THR A 112 -12.70 -4.49 -10.06
C THR A 112 -13.95 -4.96 -10.79
N HIS A 113 -14.51 -6.09 -10.36
CA HIS A 113 -15.73 -6.61 -10.98
C HIS A 113 -16.91 -5.62 -10.84
N GLY A 114 -17.30 -5.00 -11.95
CA GLY A 114 -18.20 -3.83 -11.94
C GLY A 114 -19.63 -4.04 -11.41
N LYS A 115 -20.10 -5.30 -11.28
CA LYS A 115 -21.43 -5.61 -10.70
C LYS A 115 -21.36 -6.19 -9.29
N ILE A 116 -20.22 -6.73 -8.91
CA ILE A 116 -20.01 -7.47 -7.66
C ILE A 116 -18.66 -7.00 -7.14
N PRO A 117 -18.58 -5.75 -6.63
CA PRO A 117 -17.32 -5.20 -6.18
C PRO A 117 -16.77 -6.05 -5.03
N PRO A 118 -15.47 -6.38 -5.04
CA PRO A 118 -14.88 -7.20 -3.99
C PRO A 118 -14.75 -6.40 -2.69
N VAL A 119 -14.69 -7.11 -1.58
CA VAL A 119 -14.20 -6.58 -0.30
C VAL A 119 -12.78 -7.10 -0.12
N LEU A 120 -11.82 -6.18 -0.01
CA LEU A 120 -10.44 -6.56 0.29
C LEU A 120 -10.25 -6.64 1.80
N ARG A 121 -9.86 -7.82 2.28
CA ARG A 121 -9.37 -8.03 3.64
C ARG A 121 -7.86 -8.02 3.63
N VAL A 122 -7.26 -7.29 4.55
CA VAL A 122 -5.81 -7.30 4.80
C VAL A 122 -5.59 -7.78 6.23
N GLU A 123 -4.64 -8.67 6.41
CA GLU A 123 -4.16 -9.10 7.72
C GLU A 123 -2.66 -8.82 7.80
N VAL A 124 -2.22 -8.21 8.89
CA VAL A 124 -0.81 -7.94 9.18
C VAL A 124 -0.44 -8.67 10.46
N ASN A 125 0.45 -9.65 10.36
CA ASN A 125 0.95 -10.43 11.50
C ASN A 125 -0.14 -11.08 12.39
N GLY A 126 -1.27 -11.52 11.82
CA GLY A 126 -2.37 -12.11 12.59
C GLY A 126 -3.50 -11.13 12.93
N GLU A 127 -3.36 -9.85 12.62
CA GLU A 127 -4.32 -8.80 12.96
C GLU A 127 -4.97 -8.23 11.68
N ALA A 128 -6.31 -8.20 11.65
CA ALA A 128 -7.12 -7.73 10.52
C ALA A 128 -7.95 -6.48 10.88
#